data_AF-A0A645EM13-F1
#
_entry.id   AF-A0A645EM13-F1
#
_cell.length_a   1.000
_cell.length_b   1.000
_cell.length_c   1.000
_cell.angle_alpha   90.00
_cell.angle_beta   90.00
_cell.angle_gamma   90.00
#
_symmetry.space_group_name_H-M   'P 1'
#
loop_
_entity.id
_entity.type
_entity.pdbx_description
1 polymer ?
#
loop_
_entity_poly.entity_id
_entity_poly.type
_entity_poly.pdbx_seq_one_letter_code
_entity_poly.pdbx_strand_id
1 'polypeptide(L)'
;MIRIKELSTLRAIGMSIRDIKKMITKESIIYAIFSTILSAISATLSNFKFAYMINKAKAEVIGAENSLSYSIPINEILQFAIVTIIICILATYLSTNKLVKLSIVEGLKIND
;
A
#
# COMPACT_ATOMS: atom_id res chain seq x y z
N MET A 1 15.50 16.31 -0.27
CA MET A 1 14.62 16.76 -1.37
C MET A 1 14.89 16.02 -2.71
N ILE A 2 15.44 14.80 -2.63
CA ILE A 2 16.11 14.11 -3.74
C ILE A 2 15.18 13.74 -4.91
N ARG A 3 13.94 13.31 -4.62
CA ARG A 3 12.98 12.85 -5.63
C ARG A 3 12.61 13.91 -6.68
N ILE A 4 12.50 15.17 -6.25
CA ILE A 4 12.15 16.29 -7.15
C ILE A 4 13.30 16.57 -8.12
N LYS A 5 14.55 16.48 -7.64
CA LYS A 5 15.74 16.67 -8.45
C LYS A 5 15.87 15.57 -9.50
N GLU A 6 15.71 14.29 -9.12
CA GLU A 6 15.69 13.16 -10.06
C GLU A 6 14.67 13.33 -11.19
N LEU A 7 13.42 13.67 -10.84
CA LEU A 7 12.36 13.90 -11.83
C LEU A 7 12.65 15.10 -12.74
N SER A 8 13.25 16.15 -12.20
CA SER A 8 13.62 17.34 -12.96
C SER A 8 14.77 17.06 -13.93
N THR A 9 15.74 16.23 -13.53
CA THR A 9 16.81 15.74 -14.41
C THR A 9 16.24 14.89 -15.55
N LEU A 10 15.31 13.97 -15.25
CA LEU A 10 14.63 13.18 -16.28
C LEU A 10 13.87 14.06 -17.28
N ARG A 11 13.18 15.11 -16.82
CA ARG A 11 12.53 16.11 -17.70
C ARG A 11 13.53 16.91 -18.52
N ALA A 12 14.69 17.25 -17.94
CA ALA A 12 15.73 18.01 -18.62
C ALA A 12 16.35 17.23 -19.78
N ILE A 13 16.46 15.91 -19.68
CA ILE A 13 16.93 15.03 -20.77
C ILE A 13 15.83 14.65 -21.78
N GLY A 14 14.63 15.24 -21.68
CA GLY A 14 13.56 15.10 -22.67
C GLY A 14 12.42 14.14 -22.30
N MET A 15 12.38 13.60 -21.08
CA MET A 15 11.27 12.74 -20.65
C MET A 15 9.96 13.54 -20.57
N SER A 16 8.90 13.05 -21.23
CA SER A 16 7.62 13.75 -21.22
C SER A 16 6.91 13.62 -19.87
N ILE A 17 6.08 14.60 -19.54
CA ILE A 17 5.23 14.57 -18.33
C ILE A 17 4.34 13.34 -18.29
N ARG A 18 3.87 12.85 -19.44
CA ARG A 18 3.04 11.65 -19.55
C ARG A 18 3.82 10.41 -19.14
N ASP A 19 5.09 10.33 -19.55
CA ASP A 19 5.95 9.19 -19.21
C ASP A 19 6.33 9.21 -17.73
N ILE A 20 6.50 10.40 -17.14
CA ILE A 20 6.74 10.53 -15.70
C ILE A 20 5.54 10.05 -14.90
N LYS A 21 4.32 10.44 -15.32
CA LYS A 21 3.09 9.93 -14.72
C LYS A 21 3.03 8.40 -14.80
N LYS A 22 3.30 7.82 -15.97
CA LYS A 22 3.32 6.36 -16.15
C LYS A 22 4.38 5.68 -15.27
N MET A 23 5.57 6.25 -15.17
CA MET A 23 6.65 5.72 -14.34
C MET A 23 6.25 5.67 -12.85
N ILE A 24 5.77 6.79 -12.31
CA ILE A 24 5.37 6.89 -10.91
C ILE A 24 4.18 5.97 -10.62
N THR A 25 3.22 5.84 -11.54
CA THR A 25 2.11 4.89 -11.41
C THR A 25 2.61 3.45 -11.35
N LYS A 26 3.55 3.05 -12.22
CA LYS A 26 4.13 1.69 -12.19
C LYS A 26 4.83 1.41 -10.86
N GLU A 27 5.62 2.34 -10.38
CA GLU A 27 6.30 2.22 -9.08
C GLU A 27 5.29 2.08 -7.93
N SER A 28 4.23 2.88 -7.95
CA SER A 28 3.16 2.82 -6.95
C SER A 28 2.41 1.48 -6.96
N ILE A 29 2.16 0.91 -8.15
CA ILE A 29 1.52 -0.40 -8.29
C ILE A 29 2.40 -1.49 -7.67
N ILE A 30 3.72 -1.44 -7.91
CA ILE A 30 4.66 -2.39 -7.30
C ILE A 30 4.58 -2.30 -5.78
N TYR A 31 4.62 -1.09 -5.21
CA TYR A 31 4.48 -0.90 -3.75
C TYR A 31 3.14 -1.40 -3.21
N ALA A 32 2.04 -1.18 -3.93
CA ALA A 32 0.71 -1.65 -3.53
C ALA A 32 0.63 -3.19 -3.49
N ILE A 33 1.24 -3.88 -4.45
CA ILE A 33 1.30 -5.35 -4.49
C ILE A 33 2.09 -5.87 -3.28
N PHE A 34 3.29 -5.34 -3.04
CA PHE A 34 4.10 -5.75 -1.90
C PHE A 34 3.39 -5.48 -0.57
N SER A 35 2.78 -4.30 -0.42
CA SER A 35 2.01 -3.94 0.78
C SER A 35 0.84 -4.89 1.03
N THR A 36 0.12 -5.29 -0.02
CA THR A 36 -1.02 -6.23 0.09
C THR A 36 -0.55 -7.60 0.57
N ILE A 37 0.57 -8.10 0.05
CA ILE A 37 1.14 -9.40 0.46
C ILE A 37 1.54 -9.36 1.95
N LEU A 38 2.28 -8.33 2.36
CA LEU A 38 2.70 -8.12 3.75
C LEU A 38 1.51 -7.98 4.71
N SER A 39 0.48 -7.26 4.28
CA SER A 39 -0.75 -7.06 5.06
C SER A 39 -1.54 -8.36 5.20
N ALA A 40 -1.69 -9.15 4.13
CA ALA A 40 -2.40 -10.42 4.16
C ALA A 40 -1.75 -11.43 5.13
N ILE A 41 -0.42 -11.52 5.14
CA ILE A 41 0.33 -12.36 6.08
C ILE A 41 0.06 -11.91 7.52
N SER A 42 0.18 -10.60 7.76
CA SER A 42 -0.01 -10.00 9.09
C SER A 42 -1.46 -10.16 9.59
N ALA A 43 -2.44 -9.98 8.71
CA ALA A 43 -3.86 -10.15 9.00
C ALA A 43 -4.20 -11.60 9.35
N THR A 44 -3.67 -12.57 8.61
CA THR A 44 -3.90 -14.00 8.87
C THR A 44 -3.32 -14.42 10.21
N LEU A 45 -2.10 -13.97 10.54
CA LEU A 45 -1.46 -14.27 11.82
C LEU A 45 -2.22 -13.66 13.00
N SER A 46 -2.68 -12.41 12.86
CA SER A 46 -3.48 -11.74 13.88
C SER A 46 -4.82 -12.46 14.11
N ASN A 47 -5.53 -12.83 13.04
CA ASN A 47 -6.79 -13.57 13.12
C ASN A 47 -6.60 -14.94 13.80
N PHE A 48 -5.53 -15.66 13.48
CA PHE A 48 -5.22 -16.94 14.14
C PHE A 48 -4.99 -16.77 15.65
N LYS A 49 -4.19 -15.78 16.06
CA LYS A 49 -3.98 -15.46 17.49
C LYS A 49 -5.27 -15.07 18.19
N PHE A 50 -6.11 -14.27 17.54
CA PHE A 50 -7.39 -13.85 18.08
C PHE A 50 -8.34 -15.03 18.27
N ALA A 51 -8.44 -15.92 17.27
CA ALA A 51 -9.23 -17.14 17.36
C ALA A 51 -8.71 -18.08 18.47
N TYR A 52 -7.40 -18.25 18.60
CA TYR A 52 -6.80 -19.04 19.68
C TYR A 52 -7.13 -18.46 21.07
N MET A 53 -7.02 -17.14 21.22
CA MET A 53 -7.35 -16.45 22.48
C MET A 53 -8.82 -16.62 22.87
N ILE A 54 -9.75 -16.46 21.92
CA ILE A 54 -11.20 -16.65 22.14
C ILE A 54 -11.48 -18.10 22.56
N ASN A 55 -10.87 -19.08 21.89
CA ASN A 55 -11.06 -20.50 22.23
C ASN A 55 -10.53 -20.82 23.63
N LYS A 56 -9.35 -20.31 24.00
CA LYS A 56 -8.79 -20.49 25.35
C LYS A 56 -9.69 -19.87 26.42
N ALA A 57 -10.15 -18.63 26.20
CA ALA A 57 -11.05 -17.95 27.13
C ALA A 57 -12.39 -18.68 27.29
N LYS A 58 -12.93 -19.25 26.20
CA LYS A 58 -14.16 -20.05 26.24
C LYS A 58 -13.99 -21.40 26.92
N ALA A 59 -12.83 -22.05 26.75
CA ALA A 59 -12.51 -23.31 27.43
C ALA A 59 -12.44 -23.14 28.95
N GLU A 60 -11.87 -22.02 29.44
CA GLU A 60 -11.79 -21.71 30.88
C GLU A 60 -13.16 -21.38 31.50
N VAL A 61 -14.12 -20.83 30.74
CA VAL A 61 -15.42 -20.38 31.25
C VAL A 61 -16.54 -21.42 31.09
N ILE A 62 -16.56 -22.21 30.01
CA ILE A 62 -17.71 -23.05 29.62
C ILE A 62 -17.35 -24.55 29.55
N GLY A 63 -16.06 -24.94 29.62
CA GLY A 63 -15.64 -26.34 29.51
C GLY A 63 -15.94 -26.99 28.15
N ALA A 64 -16.30 -26.19 27.14
CA ALA A 64 -16.59 -26.65 25.79
C ALA A 64 -15.31 -26.62 24.95
N GLU A 65 -14.73 -27.79 24.74
CA GLU A 65 -13.58 -27.98 23.86
C GLU A 65 -14.00 -27.80 22.39
N ASN A 66 -13.23 -27.02 21.63
CA ASN A 66 -13.19 -27.03 20.15
C ASN A 66 -14.49 -26.73 19.37
N SER A 67 -15.18 -25.61 19.64
CA SER A 67 -16.42 -25.28 18.88
C SER A 67 -16.26 -24.24 17.75
N LEU A 68 -15.11 -23.56 17.61
CA LEU A 68 -14.93 -22.54 16.57
C LEU A 68 -14.04 -23.09 15.45
N SER A 69 -14.68 -23.56 14.39
CA SER A 69 -14.00 -23.87 13.13
C SER A 69 -13.39 -22.57 12.59
N TYR A 70 -12.06 -22.45 12.65
CA TYR A 70 -11.34 -21.30 12.11
C TYR A 70 -11.38 -21.38 10.59
N SER A 71 -12.31 -20.63 9.99
CA SER A 71 -12.33 -20.41 8.55
C SER A 71 -11.56 -19.12 8.25
N ILE A 72 -10.67 -19.18 7.28
CA ILE A 72 -9.92 -17.99 6.84
C ILE A 72 -10.91 -17.01 6.20
N PRO A 73 -11.00 -15.76 6.69
CA PRO A 73 -11.92 -14.75 6.16
C PRO A 73 -11.39 -14.19 4.82
N ILE A 74 -11.57 -14.96 3.74
CA ILE A 74 -11.06 -14.65 2.39
C ILE A 74 -11.78 -13.41 1.82
N ASN A 75 -13.08 -13.25 2.12
CA ASN A 75 -13.90 -12.15 1.60
C ASN A 75 -13.42 -10.80 2.16
N GLU A 76 -13.06 -10.77 3.43
CA GLU A 76 -12.58 -9.61 4.16
C GLU A 76 -11.21 -9.17 3.65
N ILE A 77 -10.31 -10.13 3.40
CA ILE A 77 -9.01 -9.88 2.78
C ILE A 77 -9.19 -9.29 1.38
N LEU A 78 -10.13 -9.82 0.58
CA LEU A 78 -10.39 -9.33 -0.77
C LEU A 78 -10.95 -7.90 -0.77
N GLN A 79 -11.92 -7.60 0.11
CA GLN A 79 -12.47 -6.25 0.26
C GLN A 79 -11.40 -5.24 0.68
N PHE A 80 -10.56 -5.61 1.65
CA PHE A 80 -9.47 -4.76 2.11
C PHE A 80 -8.44 -4.50 1.00
N ALA A 81 -8.08 -5.52 0.23
CA ALA A 81 -7.15 -5.40 -0.89
C ALA A 81 -7.68 -4.42 -1.95
N ILE A 82 -8.97 -4.51 -2.32
CA ILE A 82 -9.60 -3.63 -3.31
C ILE A 82 -9.56 -2.17 -2.82
N VAL A 83 -9.98 -1.91 -1.58
CA VAL A 83 -9.98 -0.56 -1.00
C VAL A 83 -8.57 0.02 -0.96
N THR A 84 -7.58 -0.78 -0.56
CA THR A 84 -6.17 -0.36 -0.49
C THR A 84 -5.63 0.04 -1.86
N ILE A 85 -5.90 -0.76 -2.91
CA ILE A 85 -5.48 -0.44 -4.28
C ILE A 85 -6.09 0.89 -4.75
N ILE A 86 -7.38 1.11 -4.49
CA ILE A 86 -8.07 2.35 -4.85
C ILE A 86 -7.41 3.57 -4.16
N ILE A 87 -7.17 3.47 -2.86
CA ILE A 87 -6.54 4.55 -2.08
C ILE A 87 -5.12 4.83 -2.59
N CYS A 88 -4.33 3.80 -2.89
CA CYS A 88 -2.99 3.95 -3.46
C CYS A 88 -3.04 4.69 -4.80
N ILE A 89 -3.93 4.31 -5.72
CA ILE A 89 -4.06 4.97 -7.02
C ILE A 89 -4.45 6.44 -6.86
N LEU A 90 -5.41 6.75 -5.98
CA LEU A 90 -5.83 8.12 -5.69
C LEU A 90 -4.68 8.96 -5.10
N ALA A 91 -3.96 8.42 -4.12
CA ALA A 91 -2.82 9.07 -3.51
C ALA A 91 -1.72 9.37 -4.54
N THR A 92 -1.42 8.40 -5.42
CA THR A 92 -0.45 8.58 -6.50
C THR A 92 -0.88 9.65 -7.49
N TYR A 93 -2.15 9.67 -7.89
CA TYR A 93 -2.66 10.67 -8.82
C TYR A 93 -2.55 12.10 -8.24
N LEU A 94 -2.95 12.27 -6.97
CA LEU A 94 -2.85 13.54 -6.26
C LEU A 94 -1.40 14.01 -6.10
N SER A 95 -0.50 13.10 -5.69
CA SER A 95 0.91 13.39 -5.49
C SER A 95 1.60 13.81 -6.81
N THR A 96 1.36 13.04 -7.86
CA THR A 96 2.02 13.27 -9.16
C THR A 96 1.61 14.60 -9.79
N ASN A 97 0.36 15.00 -9.65
CA ASN A 97 -0.11 16.29 -10.19
C ASN A 97 0.57 17.50 -9.53
N LYS A 98 0.98 17.39 -8.26
CA LYS A 98 1.76 18.45 -7.60
C LYS A 98 3.18 18.53 -8.16
N LEU A 99 3.82 17.37 -8.37
CA LEU A 99 5.19 17.28 -8.89
C LEU A 99 5.33 17.78 -10.34
N VAL A 100 4.32 17.51 -11.18
CA VAL A 100 4.32 17.93 -12.59
C VAL A 100 4.24 19.46 -12.75
N LYS A 101 3.67 20.17 -11.78
CA LYS A 101 3.54 21.64 -11.82
C LYS A 101 4.85 22.37 -11.52
N LEU A 102 5.86 21.69 -10.98
CA LEU A 102 7.16 22.30 -10.71
C LEU A 102 7.89 22.62 -12.02
N SER A 103 8.58 23.76 -12.08
CA SER A 103 9.47 24.04 -13.21
C SER A 103 10.74 23.19 -13.13
N ILE A 104 11.34 22.87 -14.28
CA ILE A 104 12.58 22.09 -14.35
C ILE A 104 13.71 22.84 -13.62
N VAL A 105 13.77 24.16 -13.79
CA VAL A 105 14.81 25.01 -13.20
C VAL A 105 14.69 25.04 -11.68
N GLU A 106 13.48 25.22 -11.13
CA GLU A 106 13.28 25.16 -9.68
C GLU A 106 13.65 23.79 -9.12
N GLY A 107 13.26 22.71 -9.80
CA GLY A 107 13.55 21.37 -9.34
C GLY A 107 15.05 21.01 -9.33
N LEU A 108 15.84 21.59 -10.24
CA LEU A 108 17.30 21.45 -10.26
C LEU A 108 18.02 22.38 -9.27
N LYS A 109 17.45 23.56 -8.99
CA LYS A 109 18.00 24.55 -8.04
C LYS A 109 17.83 24.13 -6.58
N ILE A 110 16.97 23.16 -6.31
CA ILE A 110 16.84 22.55 -4.98
C ILE A 110 18.18 21.92 -4.58
N ASN A 111 18.92 22.63 -3.72
CA ASN A 111 20.03 22.10 -2.94
C ASN A 111 19.47 21.61 -1.60
N ASP A 112 19.96 20.45 -1.15
CA ASP A 112 19.70 19.95 0.20
C ASP A 112 20.36 20.86 1.26
#